data_AF-A0A0P7BGL1-F1
#
_entry.id   AF-A0A0P7BGL1-F1
#
_cell.length_a   1.000
_cell.length_b   1.000
_cell.length_c   1.000
_cell.angle_alpha   90.00
_cell.angle_beta   90.00
_cell.angle_gamma   90.00
#
_symmetry.space_group_name_H-M   'P 1'
#
loop_
_entity.id
_entity.type
_entity.pdbx_description
1 polymer ?
#
loop_
_entity_poly.entity_id
_entity_poly.type
_entity_poly.pdbx_seq_one_letter_code
_entity_poly.pdbx_strand_id
1 'polypeptide(L)'
;VGIDVTLNIIANDSLSDGTNILDLTDITVDLDPSTPGIQDSLIVPGEGRYDYDTLTGEVTFNPEAGFTTDPAPITYTLIENATSLDSTATITITYTEEPPVAVDD
;
A
#
# COMPACT_ATOMS: atom_id res chain seq x y z
N VAL A 1 0.70 -20.65 0.54
CA VAL A 1 -0.17 -19.46 0.57
C VAL A 1 0.76 -18.28 0.68
N GLY A 2 0.58 -17.22 -0.10
CA GLY A 2 1.42 -16.03 0.04
C GLY A 2 1.28 -15.44 1.45
N ILE A 3 2.33 -14.79 1.95
CA ILE A 3 2.34 -14.19 3.29
C ILE A 3 1.81 -12.77 3.16
N ASP A 4 0.85 -12.38 4.00
CA ASP A 4 0.38 -11.00 4.03
C ASP A 4 1.51 -10.05 4.42
N VAL A 5 1.56 -8.89 3.77
CA VAL A 5 2.55 -7.84 4.07
C VAL A 5 1.80 -6.58 4.49
N THR A 6 2.13 -6.05 5.66
CA THR A 6 1.59 -4.79 6.17
C THR A 6 2.66 -3.71 6.17
N LEU A 7 2.32 -2.54 5.63
CA LEU A 7 3.19 -1.38 5.54
C LEU A 7 2.46 -0.15 6.09
N ASN A 8 3.11 0.59 6.99
CA ASN A 8 2.65 1.92 7.36
C ASN A 8 3.14 2.94 6.32
N ILE A 9 2.24 3.43 5.47
CA ILE A 9 2.56 4.33 4.35
C ILE A 9 2.57 5.81 4.75
N ILE A 10 2.00 6.14 5.91
CA ILE A 10 1.89 7.52 6.39
C ILE A 10 3.11 7.93 7.23
N ALA A 11 3.83 6.95 7.82
CA ALA A 11 4.93 7.22 8.74
C ALA A 11 6.13 7.94 8.08
N ASN A 12 6.26 7.86 6.75
CA ASN A 12 7.27 8.54 5.96
C ASN A 12 6.72 9.68 5.10
N ASP A 13 5.46 10.08 5.32
CA ASP A 13 4.79 11.14 4.56
C ASP A 13 4.61 12.41 5.42
N SER A 14 4.29 13.54 4.78
CA SER A 14 4.16 14.85 5.42
C SER A 14 3.10 15.71 4.75
N LEU A 15 2.48 16.61 5.51
CA LEU A 15 1.59 17.64 4.98
C LEU A 15 2.34 18.61 4.07
N SER A 16 1.59 19.45 3.33
CA SER A 16 2.17 20.37 2.34
C SER A 16 3.13 21.42 2.93
N ASP A 17 3.06 21.68 4.24
CA ASP A 17 3.97 22.57 4.97
C ASP A 17 5.24 21.87 5.50
N GLY A 18 5.38 20.56 5.24
CA GLY A 18 6.49 19.72 5.68
C GLY A 18 6.35 19.20 7.11
N THR A 19 5.21 19.39 7.76
CA THR A 19 4.94 18.78 9.07
C THR A 19 4.56 17.30 8.93
N ASN A 20 4.94 16.49 9.91
CA ASN A 20 4.55 15.08 9.93
C ASN A 20 3.05 14.95 10.17
N ILE A 21 2.46 13.90 9.60
CA ILE A 21 1.07 13.53 9.84
C ILE A 21 0.97 12.94 11.25
N LEU A 22 0.20 13.59 12.14
CA LEU A 22 -0.04 13.14 13.51
C LEU A 22 -1.49 12.69 13.75
N ASP A 23 -2.43 13.20 12.94
CA ASP A 23 -3.85 12.86 12.97
C ASP A 23 -4.28 12.41 11.57
N LEU A 24 -4.84 11.20 11.47
CA LEU A 24 -5.27 10.65 10.17
C LEU A 24 -6.53 11.32 9.63
N THR A 25 -7.20 12.12 10.44
CA THR A 25 -8.32 12.95 9.97
C THR A 25 -7.86 14.17 9.19
N ASP A 26 -6.57 14.52 9.24
CA ASP A 26 -5.99 15.61 8.44
C ASP A 26 -5.79 15.23 6.97
N ILE A 27 -5.83 13.93 6.66
CA ILE A 27 -5.55 13.39 5.34
C ILE A 27 -6.67 12.49 4.81
N THR A 28 -6.70 12.32 3.50
CA THR A 28 -7.46 11.28 2.79
C THR A 28 -6.50 10.56 1.87
N VAL A 29 -6.55 9.23 1.83
CA VAL A 29 -5.73 8.41 0.91
C VAL A 29 -6.62 7.76 -0.13
N ASP A 30 -6.17 7.79 -1.37
CA ASP A 30 -6.77 7.07 -2.48
C ASP A 30 -5.76 6.05 -3.04
N LEU A 31 -6.02 4.77 -2.83
CA LEU A 31 -5.18 3.65 -3.31
C LEU A 31 -5.34 3.34 -4.80
N ASP A 32 -6.38 3.85 -5.46
CA ASP A 32 -6.56 3.67 -6.90
C ASP A 32 -6.94 4.98 -7.61
N PRO A 33 -5.94 5.86 -7.84
CA PRO A 33 -6.17 7.14 -8.52
C PRO A 33 -6.67 7.02 -9.97
N SER A 34 -6.69 5.81 -10.53
CA SER A 34 -7.23 5.54 -11.87
C SER A 34 -8.74 5.36 -11.86
N THR A 35 -9.33 5.06 -10.70
CA THR A 35 -10.76 4.93 -10.49
C THR A 35 -11.33 6.26 -9.96
N PRO A 36 -12.50 6.73 -10.43
CA PRO A 36 -13.11 7.93 -9.87
C PRO A 36 -13.58 7.72 -8.42
N GLY A 37 -13.05 8.52 -7.50
CA GLY A 37 -13.50 8.58 -6.10
C GLY A 37 -12.31 8.50 -5.14
N ILE A 38 -12.58 8.08 -3.90
CA ILE A 38 -11.54 7.69 -2.93
C ILE A 38 -11.64 6.18 -2.74
N GLN A 39 -10.56 5.45 -2.99
CA GLN A 39 -10.52 4.01 -2.89
C GLN A 39 -9.63 3.57 -1.73
N ASP A 40 -10.20 2.82 -0.79
CA ASP A 40 -9.45 2.22 0.31
C ASP A 40 -8.93 0.81 -0.05
N SER A 41 -9.13 0.35 -1.29
CA SER A 41 -8.62 -0.95 -1.73
C SER A 41 -8.37 -1.01 -3.23
N LEU A 42 -7.39 -1.82 -3.61
CA LEU A 42 -7.02 -2.07 -5.00
C LEU A 42 -6.80 -3.57 -5.22
N ILE A 43 -7.40 -4.13 -6.28
CA ILE A 43 -7.15 -5.51 -6.70
C ILE A 43 -6.15 -5.47 -7.86
N VAL A 44 -5.05 -6.20 -7.73
CA VAL A 44 -4.08 -6.42 -8.81
C VAL A 44 -4.28 -7.84 -9.35
N PRO A 45 -4.89 -8.00 -10.55
CA PRO A 45 -5.31 -9.31 -11.04
C PRO A 45 -4.16 -10.30 -11.17
N GLY A 46 -4.30 -11.47 -10.55
CA GLY A 46 -3.29 -12.53 -10.57
C GLY A 46 -2.16 -12.35 -9.55
N GLU A 47 -2.20 -11.28 -8.75
CA GLU A 47 -1.20 -10.99 -7.72
C GLU A 47 -1.80 -10.96 -6.32
N GLY A 48 -2.84 -10.16 -6.09
CA GLY A 48 -3.43 -9.98 -4.77
C GLY A 48 -4.30 -8.74 -4.63
N ARG A 49 -4.61 -8.38 -3.38
CA ARG A 49 -5.41 -7.22 -3.00
C ARG A 49 -4.68 -6.36 -1.99
N TYR A 50 -4.76 -5.05 -2.15
CA TYR A 50 -4.31 -4.06 -1.19
C TYR A 50 -5.52 -3.49 -0.45
N ASP A 51 -5.41 -3.32 0.86
CA ASP A 51 -6.41 -2.75 1.75
C ASP A 51 -5.77 -1.67 2.63
N TYR A 52 -6.28 -0.44 2.57
CA TYR A 52 -5.88 0.67 3.44
C TYR A 52 -6.80 0.75 4.67
N ASP A 53 -6.20 0.73 5.85
CA ASP A 53 -6.91 0.98 7.11
C ASP A 53 -6.77 2.46 7.50
N THR A 54 -7.85 3.20 7.33
CA THR A 54 -7.95 4.64 7.64
C THR A 54 -7.76 4.96 9.13
N LEU A 55 -7.86 3.97 10.03
CA LEU A 55 -7.68 4.17 11.47
C LEU A 55 -6.22 4.03 11.91
N THR A 56 -5.43 3.25 11.18
CA THR A 56 -4.02 2.96 11.52
C THR A 56 -3.04 3.57 10.52
N GLY A 57 -3.49 3.89 9.32
CA GLY A 57 -2.66 4.37 8.22
C GLY A 57 -1.83 3.26 7.56
N GLU A 58 -2.18 2.01 7.82
CA GLU A 58 -1.49 0.85 7.29
C GLU A 58 -2.16 0.33 6.02
N VAL A 59 -1.35 -0.08 5.06
CA VAL A 59 -1.78 -0.84 3.88
C VAL A 59 -1.37 -2.30 4.09
N THR A 60 -2.32 -3.21 3.92
CA THR A 60 -2.08 -4.65 3.90
C THR A 60 -2.22 -5.18 2.47
N PHE A 61 -1.19 -5.88 1.98
CA PHE A 61 -1.24 -6.66 0.76
C PHE A 61 -1.54 -8.12 1.09
N ASN A 62 -2.66 -8.62 0.56
CA ASN A 62 -3.11 -9.99 0.63
C ASN A 62 -2.85 -10.69 -0.72
N PRO A 63 -1.78 -11.47 -0.85
CA PRO A 63 -1.46 -12.17 -2.10
C PRO A 63 -2.50 -13.24 -2.45
N GLU A 64 -2.73 -13.44 -3.76
CA GLU A 64 -3.48 -14.58 -4.26
C GLU A 64 -2.79 -15.90 -3.89
N ALA A 65 -3.57 -16.98 -3.80
CA ALA A 65 -3.05 -18.28 -3.41
C ALA A 65 -1.99 -18.79 -4.42
N GLY A 66 -0.74 -18.88 -3.96
CA GLY A 66 0.39 -19.34 -4.78
C GLY A 66 1.24 -18.20 -5.34
N PHE A 67 0.83 -16.94 -5.16
CA PHE A 67 1.68 -15.79 -5.43
C PHE A 67 2.81 -15.73 -4.39
N THR A 68 4.05 -15.73 -4.87
CA THR A 68 5.28 -15.85 -4.05
C THR A 68 6.39 -14.91 -4.48
N THR A 69 6.14 -14.10 -5.52
CA THR A 69 7.08 -13.13 -6.08
C THR A 69 6.68 -11.71 -5.67
N ASP A 70 7.51 -10.72 -6.00
CA ASP A 70 7.19 -9.31 -5.78
C ASP A 70 5.94 -8.88 -6.58
N PRO A 71 4.95 -8.21 -5.95
CA PRO A 71 3.82 -7.64 -6.67
C PRO A 71 4.25 -6.40 -7.47
N ALA A 72 3.46 -6.05 -8.48
CA ALA A 72 3.63 -4.82 -9.23
C ALA A 72 3.52 -3.61 -8.27
N PRO A 73 4.43 -2.63 -8.38
CA PRO A 73 4.32 -1.39 -7.61
C PRO A 73 3.01 -0.67 -7.92
N ILE A 74 2.35 -0.16 -6.88
CA ILE A 74 1.10 0.61 -7.00
C ILE A 74 1.35 2.06 -6.60
N THR A 75 0.62 2.98 -7.22
CA THR A 75 0.65 4.41 -6.88
C THR A 75 -0.58 4.75 -6.05
N TYR A 76 -0.40 5.50 -4.97
CA TYR A 76 -1.50 6.09 -4.20
C TYR A 76 -1.41 7.62 -4.22
N THR A 77 -2.54 8.26 -3.96
CA THR A 77 -2.63 9.72 -3.75
C THR A 77 -2.93 9.98 -2.27
N LEU A 78 -2.18 10.90 -1.66
CA LEU A 78 -2.48 11.47 -0.35
C LEU A 78 -3.00 12.89 -0.55
N ILE A 79 -4.12 13.22 0.08
CA ILE A 79 -4.79 14.51 0.00
C ILE A 79 -4.82 15.11 1.40
N GLU A 80 -4.30 16.33 1.55
CA GLU A 80 -4.44 17.11 2.78
C GLU A 80 -5.83 17.76 2.82
N ASN A 81 -6.65 17.40 3.80
CA ASN A 81 -8.05 17.81 3.88
C ASN A 81 -8.19 19.33 4.09
N ALA A 82 -7.26 19.95 4.82
CA ALA A 82 -7.31 21.37 5.14
C ALA A 82 -7.01 22.28 3.93
N THR A 83 -6.11 21.86 3.04
CA THR A 83 -5.63 22.65 1.91
C THR A 83 -6.14 22.15 0.56
N SER A 84 -6.66 20.92 0.52
CA SER A 84 -6.97 20.19 -0.71
C SER A 84 -5.76 20.00 -1.64
N LEU A 85 -4.54 20.14 -1.11
CA LEU A 85 -3.33 19.79 -1.84
C LEU A 85 -3.12 18.28 -1.79
N ASP A 86 -2.58 17.74 -2.88
CA ASP A 86 -2.34 16.32 -3.04
C ASP A 86 -0.88 16.02 -3.43
N SER A 87 -0.45 14.82 -3.09
CA SER A 87 0.84 14.24 -3.48
C SER A 87 0.64 12.78 -3.86
N THR A 88 1.54 12.26 -4.70
CA THR A 88 1.51 10.85 -5.11
C THR A 88 2.80 10.15 -4.70
N ALA A 89 2.67 8.90 -4.30
CA ALA A 89 3.79 8.05 -3.92
C ALA A 89 3.55 6.59 -4.32
N THR A 90 4.60 5.79 -4.28
CA THR A 90 4.58 4.41 -4.76
C THR A 90 4.82 3.43 -3.61
N ILE A 91 3.95 2.42 -3.52
CA ILE A 91 4.14 1.26 -2.63
C ILE A 91 4.89 0.19 -3.41
N THR A 92 5.99 -0.29 -2.83
CA THR A 92 6.77 -1.41 -3.37
C THR A 92 6.93 -2.45 -2.27
N ILE A 93 6.60 -3.70 -2.57
CA ILE A 93 6.76 -4.85 -1.66
C ILE A 93 7.78 -5.79 -2.29
N THR A 94 8.72 -6.26 -1.48
CA THR A 94 9.75 -7.22 -1.89
C THR A 94 9.68 -8.45 -1.00
N TYR A 95 9.47 -9.61 -1.59
CA TYR A 95 9.54 -10.90 -0.91
C TYR A 95 10.97 -11.44 -0.98
N THR A 96 11.45 -11.98 0.14
CA THR A 96 12.68 -12.77 0.13
C THR A 96 12.37 -14.16 -0.41
N GLU A 97 12.78 -14.45 -1.64
CA GLU A 97 12.71 -15.80 -2.19
C GLU A 97 13.69 -16.72 -1.42
N GLU A 98 13.16 -17.77 -0.78
CA GLU A 98 14.00 -18.82 -0.19
C GLU A 98 14.42 -19.80 -1.31
N PRO A 99 15.72 -20.13 -1.45
CA PRO A 99 16.17 -21.05 -2.48
C PRO A 99 15.50 -22.43 -2.31
N PRO A 100 15.21 -23.18 -3.39
CA PRO A 100 14.61 -24.49 -3.27
C PRO A 100 15.55 -25.42 -2.47
N VAL A 101 15.05 -26.00 -1.38
CA VAL A 101 15.76 -27.06 -0.66
C VAL A 101 15.66 -28.32 -1.51
N ALA A 102 16.72 -28.65 -2.24
CA ALA A 102 16.84 -29.94 -2.90
C ALA A 102 16.97 -31.03 -1.82
N VAL A 103 16.03 -31.97 -1.78
CA VAL A 103 16.18 -33.22 -1.02
C VAL A 103 16.76 -34.23 -2.01
N ASP A 104 17.97 -34.70 -1.74
CA ASP A 104 18.60 -35.80 -2.50
C ASP A 104 17.82 -37.10 -2.21
N ASP A 105 17.47 -37.87 -3.23
CA ASP A 105 16.80 -39.19 -3.14
C ASP A 105 17.83 -40.32 -3.08
#